data_AF-A0A8S2XKF1-F1
#
_entry.id   AF-A0A8S2XKF1-F1
#
_cell.length_a   1.000
_cell.length_b   1.000
_cell.length_c   1.000
_cell.angle_alpha   90.00
_cell.angle_beta   90.00
_cell.angle_gamma   90.00
#
_symmetry.space_group_name_H-M   'P 1'
#
loop_
_entity.id
_entity.type
_entity.pdbx_description
1 polymer ?
#
loop_
_entity_poly.entity_id
_entity_poly.type
_entity_poly.pdbx_seq_one_letter_code
_entity_poly.pdbx_strand_id
1 'polypeptide(L)' 'MLGSNNAIADIVPVDVCVNMMICIAWYTAVKQPKNIPVYHCCTGHLGTLTWGKVAEYGLHHLAT' A
#
# COMPACT_ATOMS: atom_id res chain seq x y z
N MET A 1 3.73 12.72 14.20
CA MET A 1 3.46 11.28 14.44
C MET A 1 4.28 10.84 15.65
N LEU A 2 3.74 10.02 16.55
CA LEU A 2 4.53 9.39 17.62
C LEU A 2 5.30 8.20 17.00
N GLY A 3 6.43 8.47 16.37
CA GLY A 3 7.24 7.48 15.64
C GLY A 3 8.50 8.10 15.04
N SER A 4 9.47 7.27 14.62
CA SER A 4 10.71 7.75 14.01
C SER A 4 10.46 8.25 12.59
N ASN A 5 10.85 9.50 12.31
CA ASN A 5 10.78 10.08 10.95
C ASN A 5 11.67 9.34 9.94
N ASN A 6 12.66 8.58 10.42
CA ASN A 6 13.57 7.78 9.59
C ASN A 6 13.05 6.36 9.35
N ALA A 7 11.93 5.97 9.97
CA ALA A 7 11.32 4.68 9.68
C ALA A 7 10.80 4.65 8.24
N ILE A 8 11.05 3.53 7.56
CA ILE A 8 10.59 3.29 6.19
C ILE A 8 9.06 3.21 6.20
N ALA A 9 8.43 3.92 5.27
CA ALA A 9 7.00 3.93 5.05
C ALA A 9 6.67 3.10 3.81
N ASP A 10 5.83 2.08 3.97
CA ASP A 10 5.26 1.33 2.86
C ASP A 10 3.93 1.99 2.47
N ILE A 11 3.95 2.78 1.39
CA ILE A 11 2.80 3.57 0.94
C ILE A 11 2.28 2.99 -0.37
N VAL A 12 1.07 2.46 -0.34
CA VAL A 12 0.37 1.94 -1.54
C VAL A 12 -0.82 2.85 -1.86
N PRO A 13 -1.00 3.29 -3.12
CA PRO A 13 -2.18 4.03 -3.53
C PRO A 13 -3.45 3.21 -3.33
N VAL A 14 -4.52 3.83 -2.80
CA VAL A 14 -5.78 3.14 -2.48
C VAL A 14 -6.39 2.42 -3.69
N ASP A 15 -6.29 3.01 -4.88
CA ASP A 15 -6.83 2.45 -6.12
C ASP A 15 -6.19 1.11 -6.47
N VAL A 16 -4.90 0.93 -6.15
CA VAL A 16 -4.19 -0.34 -6.38
C VAL A 16 -4.75 -1.43 -5.46
N CYS A 17 -4.99 -1.10 -4.19
CA CYS A 17 -5.60 -2.02 -3.23
C CYS A 17 -7.03 -2.42 -3.68
N VAL A 18 -7.82 -1.47 -4.17
CA VAL A 18 -9.18 -1.72 -4.68
C VAL A 18 -9.15 -2.63 -5.90
N ASN A 19 -8.30 -2.33 -6.88
CA ASN A 19 -8.14 -3.17 -8.08
C ASN A 19 -7.71 -4.60 -7.70
N MET A 20 -6.80 -4.74 -6.73
CA MET A 20 -6.39 -6.05 -6.22
C MET A 20 -7.58 -6.81 -5.63
N MET A 21 -8.42 -6.18 -4.81
CA MET A 21 -9.61 -6.82 -4.22
C MET A 21 -10.59 -7.31 -5.30
N ILE A 22 -10.84 -6.50 -6.34
CA ILE A 22 -11.72 -6.88 -7.45
C ILE A 22 -11.16 -8.10 -8.19
N CYS A 23 -9.86 -8.08 -8.51
CA CYS A 23 -9.18 -9.21 -9.16
C CYS A 23 -9.22 -10.48 -8.31
N ILE A 24 -9.01 -10.38 -6.99
CA ILE A 24 -9.08 -11.52 -6.07
C ILE A 24 -10.50 -12.08 -6.00
N ALA A 25 -11.53 -11.22 -5.98
CA ALA A 25 -12.92 -11.67 -5.97
C ALA A 25 -13.26 -12.47 -7.23
N TRP A 26 -12.89 -11.94 -8.41
CA TRP A 26 -13.04 -12.66 -9.68
C TRP A 26 -12.26 -13.98 -9.68
N TYR A 27 -10.99 -13.95 -9.27
CA TYR A 27 -10.14 -15.14 -9.24
C TYR A 27 -10.73 -16.22 -8.32
N THR A 28 -11.21 -15.83 -7.14
CA THR A 28 -11.84 -16.74 -6.17
C THR A 28 -13.08 -17.40 -6.76
N ALA A 29 -13.95 -16.63 -7.41
CA ALA A 29 -15.17 -17.15 -8.04
C ALA A 29 -14.87 -18.12 -9.20
N VAL A 30 -13.87 -17.82 -10.02
CA VAL A 30 -13.53 -18.60 -11.22
C VAL A 30 -12.67 -19.83 -10.88
N LYS A 31 -11.68 -19.68 -10.02
CA LYS A 31 -10.69 -20.74 -9.72
C LYS A 31 -11.06 -21.59 -8.52
N GLN A 32 -11.94 -21.10 -7.65
CA GLN A 32 -12.42 -21.80 -6.45
C GLN A 32 -11.27 -22.51 -5.71
N PRO A 33 -10.23 -21.76 -5.31
CA PRO A 33 -9.05 -22.35 -4.71
C PRO A 33 -9.43 -23.16 -3.46
N LYS A 34 -8.87 -24.36 -3.33
CA LYS A 34 -9.17 -25.27 -2.20
C LYS A 34 -8.64 -24.76 -0.86
N ASN A 35 -7.62 -23.91 -0.91
CA ASN A 35 -7.00 -23.26 0.24
C ASN A 35 -7.34 -21.77 0.22
N ILE A 36 -7.25 -21.12 1.39
CA ILE A 36 -7.44 -19.68 1.50
C ILE A 36 -6.10 -18.99 1.21
N PRO A 37 -5.91 -18.37 0.02
CA PRO A 37 -4.68 -17.65 -0.28
C PRO A 37 -4.57 -16.34 0.52
N VAL A 38 -3.34 -15.94 0.84
CA VAL A 38 -3.01 -14.64 1.43
C VAL A 38 -2.32 -13.79 0.39
N TYR A 39 -2.84 -12.58 0.16
CA TYR A 39 -2.31 -11.63 -0.81
C TYR A 39 -1.80 -10.39 -0.09
N HIS A 40 -0.54 -10.01 -0.36
CA HIS A 40 0.05 -8.78 0.14
C HIS A 40 -0.02 -7.71 -0.94
N CYS A 41 -0.47 -6.52 -0.57
CA CYS A 41 -0.36 -5.31 -1.37
C CYS A 41 0.64 -4.40 -0.69
N CYS A 42 1.91 -4.48 -1.10
CA CYS A 42 3.02 -3.71 -0.55
C CYS A 42 3.93 -3.25 -1.68
N THR A 43 4.63 -2.13 -1.50
CA THR A 43 5.61 -1.62 -2.47
C THR A 43 6.94 -2.38 -2.44
N GLY A 44 7.16 -3.18 -1.40
CA GLY A 44 8.38 -3.96 -1.20
C GLY A 44 9.59 -3.10 -0.84
N HIS A 45 10.81 -3.64 -1.00
CA HIS A 45 12.07 -2.95 -0.67
C HIS A 45 12.52 -1.90 -1.72
N LEU A 46 11.69 -1.61 -2.72
CA LEU A 46 12.07 -0.76 -3.86
C LEU A 46 12.04 0.74 -3.55
N GLY A 47 11.41 1.17 -2.45
CA GLY A 47 11.32 2.58 -2.07
C GLY A 47 11.80 2.84 -0.64
N THR A 48 12.91 3.54 -0.49
CA THR A 48 13.34 4.10 0.82
C THR A 48 12.58 5.40 1.13
N LEU A 49 11.27 5.37 0.99
CA LEU A 49 10.40 6.46 1.46
C LEU A 49 10.32 6.36 2.98
N THR A 50 10.52 7.47 3.69
CA THR A 50 10.39 7.50 5.15
C THR A 50 9.16 8.29 5.56
N TRP A 51 8.65 8.05 6.77
CA TRP A 51 7.51 8.80 7.30
C TRP A 51 7.77 10.32 7.35
N GLY A 52 9.02 10.74 7.55
CA GLY A 52 9.41 12.15 7.45
C GLY A 52 9.16 12.75 6.07
N LYS A 53 9.59 12.04 4.99
CA LYS A 53 9.36 12.48 3.60
C LYS A 53 7.87 12.51 3.23
N VAL A 54 7.09 11.54 3.73
CA VAL A 54 5.63 11.50 3.52
C VAL A 54 4.97 12.76 4.08
N ALA A 55 5.34 13.15 5.31
CA ALA A 55 4.80 14.35 5.93
C ALA A 55 5.18 15.63 5.16
N GLU A 56 6.44 15.74 4.72
CA GLU A 56 6.93 16.86 3.91
C GLU A 56 6.14 17.00 2.59
N TYR A 57 5.99 15.90 1.83
CA TYR A 57 5.24 15.93 0.58
C TYR A 57 3.77 16.31 0.79
N GLY A 58 3.12 15.76 1.82
CA GLY A 58 1.74 16.09 2.15
C GLY A 58 1.56 17.56 2.54
N LEU A 59 2.47 18.10 3.36
CA LEU A 59 2.43 19.51 3.80
C LEU A 59 2.68 20.48 2.63
N HIS A 60 3.62 20.18 1.73
CA HIS A 60 3.90 21.02 0.57
C HIS A 60 2.66 21.17 -0.33
N HIS A 61 1.91 20.10 -0.56
CA HIS A 61 0.69 20.12 -1.38
C HIS A 61 -0.52 20.77 -0.69
N LEU A 62 -0.49 20.93 0.63
CA LEU A 62 -1.56 21.62 1.39
C LEU A 62 -1.28 23.11 1.57
N ALA A 63 -0.04 23.54 1.37
CA ALA A 63 0.41 24.93 1.52
C ALA A 63 0.46 25.71 0.18
N THR A 64 0.09 25.07 -0.93
CA THR A 64 -0.10 25.68 -2.26
C THR A 64 -1.58 25.71 -2.62
#